data_AF-J0QW85-F1
#
_entry.id   AF-J0QW85-F1
#
_cell.length_a   1.000
_cell.length_b   1.000
_cell.length_c   1.000
_cell.angle_alpha   90.00
_cell.angle_beta   90.00
_cell.angle_gamma   90.00
#
_symmetry.space_group_name_H-M   'P 1'
#
loop_
_entity.id
_entity.type
_entity.pdbx_description
1 polymer ?
#
loop_
_entity_poly.entity_id
_entity_poly.type
_entity_poly.pdbx_seq_one_letter_code
_entity_poly.pdbx_strand_id
1 'polypeptide(L)'
;MRGDIDGAHGHASGDFGKGADTIHNTIKIIQSLDILEERWNDRKTDYLPFDRHPNRIHFNIGRIEGVEWPSSMSADCWFEVCIAIYPGQSRQKAYKKIRRFIFEQTATHTFLKNHFPRFHYKGILQKDIY
;
A
#
# COMPACT_ATOMS: atom_id res chain seq x y z
N MET A 1 -4.26 5.44 -6.30
CA MET A 1 -2.79 5.19 -6.25
C MET A 1 -2.54 3.77 -6.72
N ARG A 2 -1.47 3.54 -7.46
CA ARG A 2 -1.00 2.19 -7.83
C ARG A 2 0.37 1.94 -7.21
N GLY A 3 0.57 0.77 -6.63
CA GLY A 3 1.88 0.28 -6.18
C GLY A 3 2.31 -0.90 -7.04
N ASP A 4 3.51 -0.81 -7.62
CA ASP A 4 4.13 -1.83 -8.46
C ASP A 4 5.37 -2.38 -7.74
N ILE A 5 5.45 -3.70 -7.63
CA ILE A 5 6.50 -4.43 -6.90
C ILE A 5 7.20 -5.34 -7.89
N ASP A 6 8.44 -4.96 -8.23
CA ASP A 6 9.30 -5.76 -9.08
C ASP A 6 9.99 -6.83 -8.23
N GLY A 7 9.91 -8.08 -8.69
CA GLY A 7 10.58 -9.24 -8.13
C GLY A 7 11.87 -9.61 -8.87
N ALA A 8 12.45 -10.75 -8.50
CA ALA A 8 13.49 -11.41 -9.26
C ALA A 8 12.91 -12.69 -9.89
N HIS A 9 13.12 -12.93 -11.19
CA HIS A 9 12.59 -14.10 -11.91
C HIS A 9 13.24 -15.42 -11.43
N GLY A 10 12.46 -16.50 -11.24
CA GLY A 10 12.97 -17.84 -10.89
C GLY A 10 11.92 -18.96 -10.72
N HIS A 11 12.35 -20.23 -10.77
CA HIS A 11 11.50 -21.41 -10.50
C HIS A 11 11.18 -21.54 -9.00
N ALA A 12 9.96 -21.96 -8.63
CA ALA A 12 9.50 -21.89 -7.22
C ALA A 12 10.26 -22.79 -6.24
N SER A 13 11.00 -23.80 -6.73
CA SER A 13 11.81 -24.70 -5.91
C SER A 13 13.29 -24.28 -5.73
N GLY A 14 13.72 -23.17 -6.35
CA GLY A 14 15.11 -22.70 -6.26
C GLY A 14 15.39 -21.78 -5.07
N ASP A 15 16.61 -21.83 -4.52
CA ASP A 15 17.08 -20.95 -3.44
C ASP A 15 17.44 -19.55 -3.98
N PHE A 16 16.44 -18.81 -4.44
CA PHE A 16 16.59 -17.42 -4.87
C PHE A 16 16.14 -16.49 -3.74
N GLY A 17 17.09 -15.72 -3.19
CA GLY A 17 16.93 -14.61 -2.24
C GLY A 17 15.67 -14.64 -1.36
N LYS A 18 15.77 -15.21 -0.15
CA LYS A 18 14.70 -15.26 0.86
C LYS A 18 13.83 -13.99 0.82
N GLY A 19 12.57 -14.14 0.38
CA GLY A 19 11.57 -13.08 0.38
C GLY A 19 11.36 -12.33 -0.93
N ALA A 20 11.81 -12.85 -2.08
CA ALA A 20 11.56 -12.27 -3.41
C ALA A 20 10.14 -12.51 -3.98
N ASP A 21 9.29 -13.26 -3.27
CA ASP A 21 7.89 -13.50 -3.68
C ASP A 21 7.09 -12.19 -3.70
N THR A 22 6.77 -11.72 -4.91
CA THR A 22 6.12 -10.42 -5.10
C THR A 22 4.68 -10.40 -4.58
N ILE A 23 3.93 -11.50 -4.65
CA ILE A 23 2.55 -11.56 -4.14
C ILE A 23 2.55 -11.43 -2.62
N HIS A 24 3.40 -12.20 -1.91
CA HIS A 24 3.51 -12.11 -0.46
C HIS A 24 4.03 -10.73 -0.02
N ASN A 25 4.96 -10.15 -0.76
CA ASN A 25 5.43 -8.80 -0.51
C ASN A 25 4.33 -7.75 -0.71
N THR A 26 3.50 -7.87 -1.75
CA THR A 26 2.32 -7.03 -1.98
C THR A 26 1.35 -7.10 -0.81
N ILE A 27 1.06 -8.31 -0.33
CA ILE A 27 0.18 -8.53 0.82
C ILE A 27 0.72 -7.81 2.06
N LYS A 28 2.03 -7.90 2.35
CA LYS A 28 2.65 -7.17 3.48
C LYS A 28 2.52 -5.65 3.36
N ILE A 29 2.63 -5.12 2.14
CA ILE A 29 2.44 -3.69 1.88
C ILE A 29 0.99 -3.28 2.08
N ILE A 30 0.03 -4.10 1.64
CA ILE A 30 -1.40 -3.88 1.89
C ILE A 30 -1.70 -3.89 3.39
N GLN A 31 -1.18 -4.86 4.14
CA GLN A 31 -1.32 -4.90 5.60
C GLN A 31 -0.74 -3.66 6.29
N SER A 32 0.34 -3.09 5.73
CA SER A 32 0.88 -1.82 6.22
C SER A 32 -0.10 -0.66 5.97
N LEU A 33 -0.84 -0.67 4.86
CA LEU A 33 -1.87 0.32 4.59
C LEU A 33 -3.04 0.23 5.59
N ASP A 34 -3.42 -0.97 6.01
CA ASP A 34 -4.47 -1.17 7.03
C ASP A 34 -4.08 -0.52 8.37
N ILE A 35 -2.82 -0.70 8.80
CA ILE A 35 -2.27 -0.04 10.00
C ILE A 35 -2.29 1.49 9.84
N LEU A 36 -2.00 2.00 8.65
CA LEU A 36 -1.99 3.44 8.41
C LEU A 36 -3.41 4.04 8.41
N GLU A 37 -4.39 3.30 7.86
CA GLU A 37 -5.81 3.67 7.90
C GLU A 37 -6.27 3.81 9.35
N GLU A 38 -5.96 2.84 10.21
CA GLU A 38 -6.31 2.89 11.63
C GLU A 38 -5.69 4.13 12.31
N ARG A 39 -4.39 4.35 12.12
CA ARG A 39 -3.68 5.53 12.66
C ARG A 39 -4.24 6.86 12.18
N TRP A 40 -4.80 6.92 10.98
CA TRP A 40 -5.44 8.14 10.48
C TRP A 40 -6.82 8.31 11.10
N ASN A 41 -7.58 7.23 11.23
CA ASN A 41 -8.88 7.22 11.90
C ASN A 41 -8.78 7.51 13.41
N ASP A 42 -7.68 7.20 14.08
CA ASP A 42 -7.45 7.60 15.48
C ASP A 42 -7.42 9.12 15.67
N ARG A 43 -7.07 9.86 14.61
CA ARG A 43 -7.06 11.33 14.58
C ARG A 43 -8.33 11.93 13.99
N LYS A 44 -9.38 11.14 13.80
CA LYS A 44 -10.66 11.61 13.25
C LYS A 44 -11.22 12.83 13.99
N THR A 45 -11.03 12.87 15.32
CA THR A 45 -11.47 13.97 16.19
C THR A 45 -10.82 15.31 15.87
N ASP A 46 -9.68 15.32 15.16
CA ASP A 46 -8.98 16.54 14.77
C ASP A 46 -9.63 17.24 13.56
N TYR A 47 -10.65 16.63 12.93
CA TYR A 47 -11.24 17.09 11.68
C TYR A 47 -12.75 17.29 11.81
N LEU A 48 -13.21 18.54 11.94
CA LEU A 48 -14.64 18.86 11.92
C LEU A 48 -15.25 18.68 10.51
N PRO A 49 -16.50 18.19 10.37
CA PRO A 49 -17.40 17.65 11.40
C PRO A 49 -17.22 16.13 11.61
N PHE A 50 -16.11 15.55 11.14
CA PHE A 50 -15.84 14.11 11.27
C PHE A 50 -15.60 13.67 12.71
N ASP A 51 -15.32 14.59 13.64
CA ASP A 51 -15.16 14.30 15.07
C ASP A 51 -16.31 13.49 15.67
N ARG A 52 -17.55 13.73 15.19
CA ARG A 52 -18.77 13.05 15.65
C ARG A 52 -19.43 12.21 14.58
N HIS A 53 -18.95 12.26 13.35
CA HIS A 53 -19.53 11.49 12.26
C HIS A 53 -19.35 9.99 12.52
N PRO A 54 -20.32 9.11 12.22
CA PRO A 54 -20.13 7.67 12.42
C PRO A 54 -19.07 7.09 11.46
N ASN A 55 -19.05 7.56 10.20
CA ASN A 55 -18.20 6.98 9.16
C ASN A 55 -16.71 7.29 9.39
N ARG A 56 -15.87 6.28 9.15
CA ARG A 56 -14.40 6.37 9.17
C ARG A 56 -13.88 6.57 7.74
N ILE A 57 -12.63 7.01 7.59
CA ILE A 57 -11.98 6.98 6.28
C ILE A 57 -11.54 5.55 5.96
N HIS A 58 -11.54 5.19 4.67
CA HIS A 58 -11.14 3.87 4.21
C HIS A 58 -10.10 3.93 3.07
N PHE A 59 -9.18 2.98 3.07
CA PHE A 59 -8.18 2.71 2.07
C PHE A 59 -8.62 1.46 1.31
N ASN A 60 -9.40 1.66 0.25
CA ASN A 60 -10.01 0.57 -0.50
C ASN A 60 -9.04 0.00 -1.55
N ILE A 61 -8.56 -1.22 -1.33
CA ILE A 61 -7.84 -1.99 -2.36
C ILE A 61 -8.85 -2.41 -3.44
N GLY A 62 -8.82 -1.75 -4.59
CA GLY A 62 -9.75 -2.00 -5.69
C GLY A 62 -9.30 -3.12 -6.63
N ARG A 63 -7.98 -3.40 -6.68
CA ARG A 63 -7.42 -4.46 -7.51
C ARG A 63 -6.06 -4.90 -6.98
N ILE A 64 -5.79 -6.20 -7.07
CA ILE A 64 -4.47 -6.80 -6.92
C ILE A 64 -4.28 -7.77 -8.08
N GLU A 65 -3.10 -7.78 -8.67
CA GLU A 65 -2.77 -8.67 -9.76
C GLU A 65 -1.31 -9.08 -9.64
N GLY A 66 -1.08 -10.40 -9.55
CA GLY A 66 0.22 -11.02 -9.74
C GLY A 66 0.11 -11.88 -10.99
N VAL A 67 1.08 -11.75 -11.89
CA VAL A 67 1.14 -12.60 -13.08
C VAL A 67 2.16 -13.69 -12.78
N GLU A 68 1.70 -14.94 -12.66
CA GLU A 68 2.59 -16.09 -12.80
C GLU A 68 1.85 -17.44 -12.94
N TRP A 69 2.59 -18.45 -13.40
CA TRP A 69 2.21 -19.86 -13.34
C TRP A 69 2.37 -20.43 -11.91
N PRO A 70 1.48 -21.31 -11.40
CA PRO A 70 1.51 -21.75 -10.00
C PRO A 70 2.81 -22.41 -9.50
N SER A 71 3.60 -22.98 -10.40
CA SER A 71 4.91 -23.59 -10.07
C SER A 71 6.11 -22.65 -10.29
N SER A 72 5.85 -21.39 -10.58
CA SER A 72 6.85 -20.33 -10.77
C SER A 72 6.67 -19.27 -9.69
N MET A 73 7.76 -18.65 -9.27
CA MET A 73 7.67 -17.51 -8.34
C MET A 73 7.25 -16.28 -9.13
N SER A 74 6.25 -15.56 -8.61
CA SER A 74 5.75 -14.37 -9.29
C SER A 74 6.82 -13.30 -9.35
N ALA A 75 7.21 -12.95 -10.56
CA ALA A 75 8.23 -11.95 -10.81
C ALA A 75 7.70 -10.52 -10.70
N ASP A 76 6.39 -10.31 -10.84
CA ASP A 76 5.76 -8.99 -10.76
C ASP A 76 4.38 -9.07 -10.12
N CYS A 77 4.13 -8.17 -9.17
CA CYS A 77 2.81 -7.99 -8.60
C CYS A 77 2.52 -6.50 -8.38
N TRP A 78 1.27 -6.12 -8.57
CA TRP A 78 0.83 -4.75 -8.39
C TRP A 78 -0.56 -4.68 -7.77
N PHE A 79 -0.87 -3.53 -7.17
CA PHE A 79 -2.19 -3.25 -6.61
C PHE A 79 -2.63 -1.81 -6.88
N GLU A 80 -3.94 -1.60 -6.93
CA GLU A 80 -4.58 -0.30 -7.02
C GLU A 80 -5.42 -0.04 -5.76
N VAL A 81 -5.20 1.12 -5.15
CA VAL A 81 -5.87 1.55 -3.92
C VAL A 81 -6.46 2.95 -4.07
N CYS A 82 -7.71 3.11 -3.62
CA CYS A 82 -8.32 4.41 -3.39
C CYS A 82 -8.13 4.79 -1.92
N ILE A 83 -7.56 5.95 -1.66
CA ILE A 83 -7.28 6.42 -0.31
C ILE A 83 -8.09 7.68 -0.05
N ALA A 84 -8.97 7.63 0.95
CA ALA A 84 -9.65 8.82 1.44
C ALA A 84 -8.74 9.63 2.37
N ILE A 85 -8.89 10.95 2.34
CA ILE A 85 -8.20 11.89 3.24
C ILE A 85 -9.22 12.84 3.87
N TYR A 86 -8.93 13.35 5.06
CA TYR A 86 -9.80 14.33 5.69
C TYR A 86 -9.75 15.69 4.99
N PRO A 87 -10.80 16.53 5.12
CA PRO A 87 -10.83 17.87 4.55
C PRO A 87 -9.62 18.72 4.96
N GLY A 88 -9.19 19.60 4.06
CA GLY A 88 -8.05 20.50 4.29
C GLY A 88 -6.67 19.83 4.17
N GLN A 89 -6.59 18.51 4.06
CA GLN A 89 -5.32 17.82 3.85
C GLN A 89 -4.82 17.97 2.40
N SER A 90 -3.51 18.24 2.25
CA SER A 90 -2.86 18.23 0.93
C SER A 90 -2.67 16.80 0.42
N ARG A 91 -3.13 16.55 -0.79
CA ARG A 91 -2.98 15.26 -1.49
C ARG A 91 -1.52 14.84 -1.64
N GLN A 92 -0.66 15.79 -1.99
CA GLN A 92 0.77 15.55 -2.16
C GLN A 92 1.45 15.20 -0.82
N LYS A 93 1.06 15.88 0.27
CA LYS A 93 1.57 15.56 1.61
C LYS A 93 1.07 14.17 2.07
N ALA A 94 -0.20 13.85 1.84
CA ALA A 94 -0.77 12.53 2.14
C ALA A 94 -0.01 11.43 1.39
N TYR A 95 0.19 11.58 0.08
CA TYR A 95 0.97 10.65 -0.74
C TYR A 95 2.39 10.42 -0.22
N LYS A 96 3.11 11.49 0.14
CA LYS A 96 4.45 11.39 0.74
C LYS A 96 4.42 10.65 2.07
N LYS A 97 3.43 10.91 2.93
CA LYS A 97 3.25 10.22 4.22
C LYS A 97 3.01 8.72 4.04
N ILE A 98 2.15 8.34 3.09
CA ILE A 98 1.87 6.93 2.79
C ILE A 98 3.16 6.20 2.35
N ARG A 99 3.88 6.76 1.37
CA ARG A 99 5.13 6.15 0.89
C ARG A 99 6.18 6.02 1.99
N ARG A 100 6.34 7.06 2.80
CA ARG A 100 7.27 7.04 3.93
C ARG A 100 6.87 5.97 4.95
N PHE A 101 5.59 5.87 5.27
CA PHE A 101 5.10 4.86 6.21
C PHE A 101 5.37 3.44 5.72
N ILE A 102 5.05 3.15 4.45
CA ILE A 102 5.34 1.83 3.85
C ILE A 102 6.85 1.54 3.90
N PHE A 103 7.70 2.52 3.59
CA PHE A 103 9.15 2.38 3.70
C PHE A 103 9.59 2.04 5.13
N GLU A 104 9.04 2.72 6.13
CA GLU A 104 9.34 2.44 7.54
C GLU A 104 8.88 1.03 7.94
N GLN A 105 7.73 0.55 7.46
CA GLN A 105 7.24 -0.81 7.74
C GLN A 105 8.04 -1.91 7.04
N THR A 106 8.68 -1.61 5.90
CA THR A 106 9.43 -2.59 5.11
C THR A 106 10.95 -2.49 5.26
N ALA A 107 11.45 -1.56 6.09
CA ALA A 107 12.88 -1.28 6.25
C ALA A 107 13.72 -2.48 6.74
N THR A 108 13.13 -3.38 7.52
CA THR A 108 13.79 -4.60 8.03
C THR A 108 13.54 -5.82 7.15
N HIS A 109 12.68 -5.71 6.14
CA HIS A 109 12.31 -6.82 5.27
C HIS A 109 13.48 -7.18 4.35
N THR A 110 13.84 -8.46 4.31
CA THR A 110 15.05 -8.96 3.60
C THR A 110 15.12 -8.50 2.14
N PHE A 111 13.99 -8.53 1.43
CA PHE A 111 13.88 -8.10 0.02
C PHE A 111 13.48 -6.62 -0.13
N LEU A 112 12.31 -6.23 0.37
CA LEU A 112 11.73 -4.89 0.19
C LEU A 112 12.60 -3.72 0.68
N LYS A 113 13.52 -3.93 1.63
CA LYS A 113 14.46 -2.87 2.05
C LYS A 113 15.36 -2.36 0.91
N ASN A 114 15.68 -3.25 -0.03
CA ASN A 114 16.51 -2.97 -1.20
C ASN A 114 15.69 -2.83 -2.49
N HIS A 115 14.46 -3.35 -2.48
CA HIS A 115 13.54 -3.37 -3.62
C HIS A 115 12.23 -2.66 -3.24
N PHE A 116 12.34 -1.37 -2.92
CA PHE A 116 11.18 -0.59 -2.51
C PHE A 116 10.19 -0.41 -3.67
N PRO A 117 8.87 -0.58 -3.46
CA PRO A 117 7.89 -0.51 -4.53
C PRO A 117 7.87 0.85 -5.22
N ARG A 118 7.61 0.83 -6.53
CA ARG A 118 7.31 2.06 -7.27
C ARG A 118 5.84 2.41 -7.04
N PHE A 119 5.60 3.66 -6.67
CA PHE A 119 4.24 4.16 -6.50
C PHE A 119 3.92 5.15 -7.62
N HIS A 120 2.78 4.94 -8.26
CA HIS A 120 2.27 5.77 -9.33
C HIS A 120 0.97 6.44 -8.88
N TYR A 121 0.89 7.76 -9.12
CA TYR A 121 -0.32 8.52 -8.88
C TYR A 121 -1.27 8.35 -10.07
N LYS A 122 -2.10 7.30 -10.04
CA LYS A 122 -3.29 7.17 -10.88
C LYS A 122 -4.52 7.56 -10.04
N GLY A 123 -5.18 8.68 -10.38
CA GLY A 123 -6.51 9.03 -9.87
C GLY A 123 -6.59 9.93 -8.62
N ILE A 124 -7.78 10.49 -8.41
CA ILE A 124 -8.17 11.48 -7.39
C ILE A 124 -8.16 10.81 -5.99
N LEU A 125 -7.44 11.38 -5.01
CA LEU A 125 -7.75 11.09 -3.60
C LEU A 125 -9.16 11.63 -3.34
N GLN A 126 -10.10 10.74 -2.97
CA GLN A 126 -11.49 11.12 -2.72
C GLN A 126 -11.46 12.26 -1.69
N LYS A 127 -11.92 13.42 -2.16
CA LYS A 127 -12.11 14.61 -1.35
C LYS A 127 -13.56 14.51 -0.93
N ASP A 128 -13.79 14.49 0.37
CA ASP A 128 -15.10 14.52 1.00
C ASP A 128 -15.82 13.15 0.98
N ILE A 129 -15.82 12.49 2.15
CA ILE A 129 -16.75 11.42 2.48
C ILE A 129 -17.97 12.15 3.06
N TYR A 130 -19.02 12.34 2.25
CA TYR A 130 -20.28 12.91 2.72
C TYR A 130 -21.09 11.88 3.52
#